data_AF-A0A510WC23-F1
#
_entry.id   AF-A0A510WC23-F1
#
_cell.length_a   1.000
_cell.length_b   1.000
_cell.length_c   1.000
_cell.angle_alpha   90.00
_cell.angle_beta   90.00
_cell.angle_gamma   90.00
#
_symmetry.space_group_name_H-M   'P 1'
#
loop_
_entity.id
_entity.type
_entity.pdbx_description
1 polymer ?
#
loop_
_entity_poly.entity_id
_entity_poly.type
_entity_poly.pdbx_seq_one_letter_code
_entity_poly.pdbx_strand_id
1 'polypeptide(L)'
;MNKKQTSEIIHFCLRINNCVKDILREKYPDFNKHVTTHTFRYTHISLLAEAGVPIKAIMDRVGHSNMKTTLEIYNQVSSTTKEKVIQEVDSWIF
;
A
#
# COMPACT_ATOMS: atom_id res chain seq x y z
N MET A 1 -3.26 -25.64 1.27
CA MET A 1 -4.56 -25.13 0.75
C MET A 1 -4.96 -25.99 -0.44
N ASN A 2 -6.18 -26.51 -0.48
CA ASN A 2 -6.60 -27.46 -1.53
C ASN A 2 -6.91 -26.75 -2.86
N LYS A 3 -6.65 -27.41 -4.00
CA LYS A 3 -6.81 -26.84 -5.36
C LYS A 3 -8.18 -26.20 -5.61
N LYS A 4 -9.25 -26.75 -5.03
CA LYS A 4 -10.62 -26.22 -5.10
C LYS A 4 -10.78 -24.88 -4.37
N GLN A 5 -10.20 -24.75 -3.18
CA GLN A 5 -10.25 -23.55 -2.34
C GLN A 5 -9.43 -22.41 -2.95
N THR A 6 -8.32 -22.72 -3.62
CA THR A 6 -7.51 -21.73 -4.34
C THR A 6 -8.25 -21.14 -5.55
N SER A 7 -9.04 -21.95 -6.27
CA SER A 7 -9.84 -21.51 -7.42
C SER A 7 -10.96 -20.53 -7.04
N GLU A 8 -11.66 -20.81 -5.94
CA GLU A 8 -12.74 -19.95 -5.43
C GLU A 8 -12.21 -18.57 -4.99
N ILE A 9 -11.06 -18.53 -4.31
CA ILE A 9 -10.41 -17.29 -3.90
C ILE A 9 -9.99 -16.45 -5.13
N ILE A 10 -9.43 -17.10 -6.16
CA ILE A 10 -9.04 -16.42 -7.40
C ILE A 10 -10.26 -15.81 -8.09
N HIS A 11 -11.35 -16.58 -8.22
CA HIS A 11 -12.60 -16.09 -8.81
C HIS A 11 -13.19 -14.90 -8.04
N PHE A 12 -13.15 -14.96 -6.71
CA PHE A 12 -13.60 -13.86 -5.86
C PHE A 12 -12.77 -12.59 -6.07
N CYS A 13 -11.44 -12.70 -6.05
CA CYS A 13 -10.53 -11.57 -6.28
C CYS A 13 -10.75 -10.94 -7.66
N LEU A 14 -10.96 -11.74 -8.71
CA LEU A 14 -11.27 -11.25 -10.04
C LEU A 14 -12.59 -10.47 -10.07
N ARG A 15 -13.62 -10.98 -9.39
CA ARG A 15 -14.92 -10.30 -9.31
C ARG A 15 -14.83 -8.95 -8.62
N ILE A 16 -14.08 -8.85 -7.52
CA ILE A 16 -13.85 -7.58 -6.82
C ILE A 16 -13.07 -6.60 -7.70
N ASN A 17 -12.00 -7.06 -8.36
CA ASN A 17 -11.22 -6.20 -9.26
C ASN A 17 -12.07 -5.63 -10.41
N ASN A 18 -12.95 -6.45 -10.99
CA ASN A 18 -13.86 -5.98 -12.05
C ASN A 18 -14.87 -4.97 -11.53
N CYS A 19 -15.45 -5.22 -10.35
CA CYS A 19 -16.37 -4.26 -9.72
C CYS A 19 -15.72 -2.90 -9.48
N VAL A 20 -14.48 -2.89 -8.97
CA VAL A 20 -13.71 -1.64 -8.77
C VAL A 20 -13.49 -0.92 -10.10
N LYS A 21 -13.16 -1.64 -11.17
CA LYS A 21 -12.99 -1.05 -12.51
C LYS A 21 -14.29 -0.43 -13.03
N ASP A 22 -15.42 -1.11 -12.85
CA ASP A 22 -16.72 -0.62 -13.29
C ASP A 22 -17.10 0.67 -12.55
N ILE A 23 -16.92 0.70 -11.22
CA ILE A 23 -17.18 1.89 -10.40
C ILE A 23 -16.29 3.06 -10.81
N LEU A 24 -15.00 2.80 -11.07
CA LEU A 24 -14.07 3.85 -11.51
C LEU A 24 -14.48 4.43 -12.86
N ARG A 25 -14.88 3.59 -13.82
CA ARG A 25 -15.35 4.05 -15.13
C ARG A 25 -16.64 4.87 -15.02
N GLU A 26 -17.55 4.49 -14.13
CA GLU A 26 -18.84 5.17 -13.96
C GLU A 26 -18.71 6.50 -13.24
N LYS A 27 -17.97 6.54 -12.11
CA LYS A 27 -17.90 7.72 -11.24
C LYS A 27 -16.73 8.65 -11.55
N TYR A 28 -15.65 8.12 -12.12
CA TYR A 28 -14.40 8.85 -12.36
C TYR A 28 -13.87 8.54 -13.76
N PRO A 29 -14.57 8.96 -14.83
CA PRO A 29 -14.21 8.61 -16.21
C PRO A 29 -12.80 9.10 -16.63
N ASP A 30 -12.33 10.20 -16.04
CA ASP A 30 -10.99 10.74 -16.29
C ASP A 30 -9.87 10.00 -15.55
N PHE A 31 -10.22 9.10 -14.63
CA PHE A 31 -9.25 8.37 -13.81
C PHE A 31 -8.71 7.14 -14.58
N ASN A 32 -7.63 7.35 -15.33
CA ASN A 32 -7.07 6.34 -16.23
C ASN A 32 -6.00 5.42 -15.60
N LYS A 33 -5.89 5.39 -14.26
CA LYS A 33 -4.88 4.55 -13.58
C LYS A 33 -5.40 3.14 -13.32
N HIS A 34 -4.53 2.15 -13.49
CA HIS A 34 -4.86 0.76 -13.21
C HIS A 34 -4.97 0.50 -11.70
N VAL A 35 -6.18 0.30 -11.20
CA VAL A 35 -6.46 -0.01 -9.78
C VAL A 35 -6.85 -1.47 -9.63
N THR A 36 -6.28 -2.09 -8.61
CA THR A 36 -6.60 -3.45 -8.18
C THR A 36 -6.74 -3.49 -6.66
N THR A 37 -7.20 -4.62 -6.13
CA THR A 37 -7.16 -4.94 -4.71
C THR A 37 -5.77 -4.74 -4.08
N HIS A 38 -4.69 -5.00 -4.82
CA HIS A 38 -3.32 -4.75 -4.36
C HIS A 38 -2.98 -3.26 -4.27
N THR A 39 -3.57 -2.42 -5.11
CA THR A 39 -3.39 -0.95 -5.05
C THR A 39 -3.89 -0.39 -3.72
N PHE A 40 -5.02 -0.88 -3.20
CA PHE A 40 -5.50 -0.46 -1.87
C PHE A 40 -4.57 -0.88 -0.74
N ARG A 41 -3.98 -2.09 -0.81
CA ARG A 41 -2.96 -2.52 0.15
C ARG A 41 -1.75 -1.60 0.13
N TYR A 42 -1.29 -1.22 -1.06
CA TYR A 42 -0.19 -0.27 -1.23
C TYR A 42 -0.54 1.06 -0.56
N THR A 43 -1.69 1.66 -0.89
CA THR A 43 -2.16 2.92 -0.29
C THR A 43 -2.25 2.84 1.23
N HIS A 44 -2.77 1.73 1.78
CA HIS A 44 -2.86 1.54 3.23
C HIS A 44 -1.48 1.55 3.91
N ILE A 45 -0.50 0.86 3.33
CA ILE A 45 0.88 0.83 3.84
C ILE A 45 1.50 2.23 3.74
N SER A 46 1.34 2.93 2.61
CA SER A 46 1.85 4.29 2.44
C SER A 46 1.31 5.24 3.51
N LEU A 47 -0.01 5.21 3.78
CA LEU A 47 -0.63 6.04 4.82
C LEU A 47 -0.10 5.72 6.23
N LEU A 48 0.09 4.43 6.55
CA LEU A 48 0.66 4.03 7.85
C LEU A 48 2.13 4.48 7.99
N ALA A 49 2.90 4.38 6.91
CA ALA A 49 4.28 4.85 6.89
C ALA A 49 4.35 6.37 7.04
N GLU A 50 3.47 7.13 6.37
CA GLU A 50 3.39 8.59 6.48
C GLU A 50 2.97 9.03 7.89
N ALA A 51 2.11 8.25 8.54
CA ALA A 51 1.74 8.45 9.94
C ALA A 51 2.85 8.08 10.94
N GLY A 52 4.03 7.64 10.47
CA GLY A 52 5.17 7.29 11.32
C GLY A 52 5.03 5.97 12.06
N VAL A 53 4.12 5.09 11.64
CA VAL A 53 3.94 3.78 12.28
C VAL A 53 5.18 2.91 12.03
N PRO A 54 5.75 2.25 13.07
CA PRO A 54 6.91 1.39 12.89
C PRO A 54 6.66 0.28 11.88
N ILE A 55 7.62 0.07 10.97
CA ILE A 55 7.53 -0.94 9.89
C ILE A 55 7.14 -2.33 10.38
N LYS A 56 7.61 -2.73 11.56
CA LYS A 56 7.29 -4.03 12.18
C LYS A 56 5.79 -4.16 12.48
N ALA A 57 5.18 -3.11 13.05
CA ALA A 57 3.75 -3.07 13.33
C ALA A 57 2.91 -3.07 12.04
N ILE A 58 3.40 -2.39 10.99
CA ILE A 58 2.77 -2.43 9.67
C ILE A 58 2.80 -3.86 9.11
N MET A 59 3.95 -4.53 9.16
CA MET A 59 4.11 -5.91 8.68
C MET A 59 3.22 -6.90 9.44
N ASP A 60 3.10 -6.77 10.75
CA ASP A 60 2.17 -7.58 11.56
C ASP A 60 0.71 -7.34 11.13
N ARG A 61 0.34 -6.09 10.82
CA ARG A 61 -1.02 -5.71 10.41
C ARG A 61 -1.42 -6.21 9.01
N VAL A 62 -0.50 -6.14 8.04
CA VAL A 62 -0.77 -6.53 6.64
C VAL A 62 -0.40 -7.99 6.35
N GLY A 63 0.34 -8.63 7.27
CA GLY A 63 0.85 -9.99 7.13
C GLY A 63 2.17 -10.06 6.38
N HIS A 64 3.02 -11.01 6.80
CA HIS A 64 4.40 -11.19 6.34
C HIS A 64 4.57 -11.69 4.90
N SER A 65 3.48 -12.05 4.21
CA SER A 65 3.55 -12.60 2.85
C SER A 65 4.09 -11.61 1.80
N ASN A 66 4.09 -10.31 2.09
CA ASN A 66 4.52 -9.28 1.13
C ASN A 66 5.51 -8.28 1.75
N MET A 67 6.53 -8.79 2.43
CA MET A 67 7.56 -8.01 3.11
C MET A 67 8.32 -7.06 2.16
N LYS A 68 8.70 -7.54 0.97
CA LYS A 68 9.48 -6.77 -0.02
C LYS A 68 8.77 -5.47 -0.41
N THR A 69 7.51 -5.56 -0.84
CA THR A 69 6.70 -4.38 -1.21
C THR A 69 6.49 -3.44 -0.03
N THR A 70 6.28 -3.98 1.18
CA THR A 70 6.08 -3.18 2.40
C THR A 70 7.35 -2.37 2.72
N LEU A 71 8.53 -2.98 2.59
CA LEU A 71 9.81 -2.32 2.81
C LEU A 71 10.12 -1.26 1.74
N GLU A 72 9.84 -1.55 0.48
CA GLU A 72 9.99 -0.59 -0.63
C GLU A 72 9.15 0.68 -0.39
N ILE A 73 7.88 0.52 -0.01
CA ILE A 73 6.99 1.66 0.31
C ILE A 73 7.52 2.44 1.51
N TYR A 74 7.83 1.73 2.59
CA TYR A 74 8.31 2.36 3.81
C TYR A 74 9.60 3.18 3.56
N ASN A 75 10.52 2.65 2.75
CA ASN A 75 11.74 3.36 2.40
C ASN A 75 11.48 4.62 1.57
N GLN A 76 10.54 4.59 0.62
CA GLN A 76 10.14 5.75 -0.18
C GLN A 76 9.52 6.87 0.67
N VAL A 77 8.71 6.52 1.67
CA VAL A 77 8.12 7.49 2.61
C VAL A 77 9.15 7.94 3.66
N SER A 78 10.06 7.06 4.04
CA SER A 78 11.14 7.39 4.97
C SER A 78 12.15 8.37 4.34
N SER A 79 12.44 8.31 3.04
CA SER A 79 13.33 9.30 2.41
C SER A 79 12.79 10.73 2.50
N THR A 80 11.49 10.92 2.29
CA THR A 80 10.86 12.25 2.45
C THR A 80 10.82 12.68 3.92
N THR A 81 10.74 11.73 4.85
CA THR A 81 10.83 12.00 6.29
C THR A 81 12.27 12.32 6.72
N LYS A 82 13.29 11.65 6.14
CA LYS A 82 14.71 11.90 6.41
C LYS A 82 15.10 13.32 6.01
N GLU A 83 14.61 13.82 4.88
CA GLU A 83 14.85 15.20 4.45
C GLU A 83 14.30 16.21 5.48
N LYS A 84 13.10 15.96 6.03
CA LYS A 84 12.54 16.79 7.11
C LYS A 84 13.38 16.73 8.39
N VAL A 85 13.82 15.53 8.79
CA VAL A 85 14.66 15.35 9.98
C VAL A 85 16.02 16.03 9.80
N ILE A 86 16.64 15.93 8.62
CA ILE A 86 17.90 16.61 8.32
C ILE A 86 17.72 18.12 8.40
N GLN A 87 16.64 18.68 7.86
CA GLN A 87 16.33 20.11 7.98
C GLN A 87 16.10 20.55 9.43
N GLU A 88 15.42 19.74 10.24
CA GLU A 88 15.24 20.03 11.67
C GLU A 88 16.57 19.99 12.42
N VAL A 89 17.40 18.98 12.18
CA VAL A 89 18.71 18.82 12.84
C VAL A 89 19.70 19.88 12.38
N ASP A 90 19.72 20.28 11.10
CA ASP A 90 20.53 21.38 10.60
C ASP A 90 20.08 22.74 11.18
N SER A 91 18.81 22.86 11.54
CA SER A 91 18.29 24.01 12.29
C SER A 91 18.67 23.97 13.77
N TRP A 92 19.12 22.83 14.30
CA TRP A 92 19.72 22.78 15.63
C TRP A 92 21.12 23.36 15.50
N ILE A 93 21.21 24.68 15.68
CA ILE A 93 22.50 25.37 15.77
C ILE A 93 23.23 24.77 16.98
N PHE A 94 24.21 23.92 16.71
CA PHE A 94 25.24 23.53 17.68
C PHE A 94 26.28 24.63 17.81
#